data_AF-A0A645ESE0-F1
#
_entry.id   AF-A0A645ESE0-F1
#
_cell.length_a   1.000
_cell.length_b   1.000
_cell.length_c   1.000
_cell.angle_alpha   90.00
_cell.angle_beta   90.00
_cell.angle_gamma   90.00
#
_symmetry.space_group_name_H-M   'P 1'
#
loop_
_entity.id
_entity.type
_entity.pdbx_description
1 polymer ?
#
loop_
_entity_poly.entity_id
_entity_poly.type
_entity_poly.pdbx_seq_one_letter_code
_entity_poly.pdbx_strand_id
1 'polypeptide(L)'
;MIFAPSWRIHDIKNLNPNLDFGVAQVPQLDSANPVTWATFWAEGVNVKSKNQTEAWKFLKYLSSQEVLRKFYASASKQRNFGEIYPRQDMASELQSDPYVSAYLADAPYAKSWYLTSFTHDNGLDDQAISYYENAVTAVLSGKSVAEATKTLTTAIPQLLAKYGISQ
;
A
#
# COMPACT_ATOMS: atom_id res chain seq x y z
N MET A 1 9.09 17.46 -1.18
CA MET A 1 8.39 16.41 -0.44
C MET A 1 7.35 15.80 -1.35
N ILE A 2 7.22 14.47 -1.38
CA ILE A 2 6.20 13.76 -2.16
C ILE A 2 5.58 12.68 -1.28
N PHE A 3 4.31 12.36 -1.51
CA PHE A 3 3.69 11.15 -0.98
C PHE A 3 3.82 10.07 -2.04
N ALA A 4 4.46 8.96 -1.68
CA ALA A 4 4.78 7.92 -2.64
C ALA A 4 4.85 6.55 -1.97
N PRO A 5 4.47 5.47 -2.68
CA PRO A 5 4.69 4.12 -2.19
C PRO A 5 6.18 3.77 -2.14
N SER A 6 6.54 2.79 -1.29
CA SER A 6 7.93 2.44 -0.99
C SER A 6 8.79 2.13 -2.22
N TRP A 7 8.23 1.48 -3.24
CA TRP A 7 8.97 1.13 -4.45
C TRP A 7 9.45 2.32 -5.28
N ARG A 8 8.88 3.53 -5.09
CA ARG A 8 9.36 4.76 -5.77
C ARG A 8 10.77 5.16 -5.34
N ILE A 9 11.24 4.69 -4.19
CA ILE A 9 12.62 4.90 -3.74
C ILE A 9 13.60 4.27 -4.75
N HIS A 10 13.27 3.11 -5.30
CA HIS A 10 14.10 2.46 -6.33
C HIS A 10 14.16 3.31 -7.60
N ASP A 11 13.03 3.83 -8.06
CA ASP A 11 12.95 4.69 -9.24
C ASP A 11 13.80 5.96 -9.05
N ILE A 12 13.65 6.62 -7.89
CA ILE A 12 14.39 7.85 -7.56
C ILE A 12 15.90 7.59 -7.53
N LYS A 13 16.34 6.52 -6.86
CA LYS A 13 17.77 6.17 -6.78
C LYS A 13 18.36 5.72 -8.11
N ASN A 14 17.58 5.04 -8.95
CA ASN A 14 18.02 4.67 -10.30
C ASN A 14 18.19 5.91 -11.20
N LEU A 15 17.30 6.90 -11.07
CA LEU A 15 17.37 8.15 -11.85
C LEU A 15 18.50 9.08 -11.37
N ASN A 16 18.72 9.18 -10.06
CA ASN A 16 19.79 9.98 -9.48
C ASN A 16 20.35 9.30 -8.21
N PRO A 17 21.39 8.46 -8.33
CA PRO A 17 21.97 7.74 -7.19
C PRO A 17 22.52 8.66 -6.11
N ASN A 18 23.01 9.84 -6.52
CA ASN A 18 23.62 10.84 -5.66
C ASN A 18 22.61 11.79 -5.02
N LEU A 19 21.31 11.67 -5.35
CA LEU A 19 20.29 12.47 -4.70
C LEU A 19 20.25 12.12 -3.21
N ASP A 20 20.45 13.14 -2.39
CA ASP A 20 20.27 13.07 -0.95
C ASP A 20 18.80 13.32 -0.63
N PHE A 21 18.15 12.31 -0.05
CA PHE A 21 16.77 12.38 0.41
C PHE A 21 16.55 11.40 1.55
N GLY A 22 15.58 11.73 2.41
CA GLY A 22 15.11 10.86 3.48
C GLY A 22 13.69 10.35 3.24
N VAL A 23 13.32 9.33 4.00
CA VAL A 23 11.94 8.84 4.12
C VAL A 23 11.46 9.17 5.53
N ALA A 24 10.24 9.68 5.63
CA ALA A 24 9.64 10.06 6.90
C ALA A 24 8.21 9.51 6.99
N GLN A 25 7.72 9.38 8.22
CA GLN A 25 6.34 9.02 8.49
C GLN A 25 5.36 10.03 7.88
N VAL A 26 4.17 9.58 7.52
CA VAL A 26 3.12 10.46 7.00
C VAL A 26 2.74 11.49 8.09
N PRO A 27 2.76 12.81 7.79
CA PRO A 27 2.34 13.83 8.74
C PRO A 27 0.92 13.60 9.24
N GLN A 28 0.73 13.67 10.57
CA GLN A 28 -0.56 13.44 11.22
C GLN A 28 -1.24 14.77 11.56
N LEU A 29 -2.52 14.90 11.21
CA LEU A 29 -3.35 16.04 11.62
C LEU A 29 -3.79 15.90 13.08
N ASP A 30 -4.09 14.68 13.50
CA ASP A 30 -4.44 14.34 14.88
C ASP A 30 -3.43 13.32 15.42
N SER A 31 -2.53 13.78 16.29
CA SER A 31 -1.52 12.92 16.91
C SER A 31 -2.10 11.94 17.93
N ALA A 32 -3.32 12.19 18.43
CA ALA A 32 -3.99 11.28 19.36
C ALA A 32 -4.60 10.07 18.64
N ASN A 33 -4.94 10.22 17.37
CA ASN A 33 -5.55 9.17 16.54
C ASN A 33 -4.79 9.05 15.20
N PRO A 34 -3.54 8.54 15.21
CA PRO A 34 -2.74 8.42 14.00
C PRO A 34 -3.39 7.46 13.00
N VAL A 35 -3.37 7.86 11.73
CA VAL A 35 -3.83 7.05 10.60
C VAL A 35 -2.79 7.11 9.49
N THR A 36 -2.38 5.95 9.02
CA THR A 36 -1.50 5.81 7.85
C THR A 36 -2.19 4.93 6.81
N TRP A 37 -1.59 4.82 5.63
CA TRP A 37 -2.18 4.07 4.53
C TRP A 37 -1.24 2.97 4.06
N ALA A 38 -1.77 1.77 3.87
CA ALA A 38 -1.03 0.67 3.27
C ALA A 38 -1.81 0.04 2.12
N THR A 39 -1.08 -0.34 1.09
CA THR A 39 -1.53 -1.27 0.05
C THR A 39 -0.49 -2.37 -0.07
N PHE A 40 -0.93 -3.58 -0.44
CA PHE A 40 -0.05 -4.74 -0.50
C PHE A 40 -0.50 -5.70 -1.59
N TRP A 41 0.46 -6.45 -2.11
CA TRP A 41 0.19 -7.64 -2.90
C TRP A 41 -0.01 -8.82 -1.96
N ALA A 42 -0.89 -9.74 -2.34
CA ALA A 42 -1.14 -10.96 -1.58
C ALA A 42 -1.02 -12.17 -2.50
N GLU A 43 -0.38 -13.24 -2.02
CA GLU A 43 -0.40 -14.52 -2.74
C GLU A 43 -1.70 -15.28 -2.48
N GLY A 44 -2.26 -15.87 -3.54
CA GLY A 44 -3.47 -16.68 -3.47
C GLY A 44 -3.26 -18.07 -4.05
N VAL A 45 -4.00 -19.05 -3.53
CA VAL A 45 -4.10 -20.38 -4.13
C VAL A 45 -5.39 -20.47 -4.95
N ASN A 46 -5.27 -20.88 -6.20
CA ASN A 46 -6.43 -21.09 -7.06
C ASN A 46 -7.31 -22.23 -6.52
N VAL A 47 -8.58 -21.95 -6.24
CA VAL A 47 -9.57 -22.91 -5.72
C VAL A 47 -9.81 -24.10 -6.66
N LYS A 48 -9.49 -23.97 -7.95
CA LYS A 48 -9.59 -25.04 -8.95
C LYS A 48 -8.31 -25.89 -9.07
N SER A 49 -7.26 -25.58 -8.32
CA SER A 49 -6.02 -26.35 -8.36
C SER A 49 -6.25 -27.77 -7.85
N LYS A 50 -5.60 -28.74 -8.50
CA LYS A 50 -5.57 -30.14 -8.03
C LYS A 50 -4.58 -30.35 -6.88
N ASN A 51 -3.68 -29.39 -6.63
CA ASN A 51 -2.60 -29.46 -5.64
C ASN A 51 -2.75 -28.35 -4.57
N GLN A 52 -3.98 -28.11 -4.10
CA GLN A 52 -4.24 -27.01 -3.16
C GLN A 52 -3.48 -27.18 -1.84
N THR A 53 -3.41 -28.39 -1.31
CA THR A 53 -2.71 -28.69 -0.06
C THR A 53 -1.22 -28.34 -0.16
N GLU A 54 -0.57 -28.74 -1.24
CA GLU A 54 0.86 -28.50 -1.50
C GLU A 54 1.11 -27.02 -1.76
N ALA A 55 0.23 -26.35 -2.51
CA ALA A 55 0.32 -24.91 -2.76
C ALA A 55 0.24 -24.11 -1.45
N TRP A 56 -0.67 -24.44 -0.54
CA TRP A 56 -0.74 -23.81 0.77
C TRP A 56 0.47 -24.09 1.65
N LYS A 57 0.99 -25.33 1.65
CA LYS A 57 2.25 -25.67 2.33
C LYS A 57 3.41 -24.84 1.79
N PHE A 58 3.46 -24.64 0.48
CA PHE A 58 4.48 -23.83 -0.18
C PHE A 58 4.37 -22.36 0.21
N LEU A 59 3.19 -21.73 0.15
CA LEU A 59 3.01 -20.34 0.60
C LEU A 59 3.38 -20.16 2.09
N LYS A 60 3.04 -21.14 2.94
CA LYS A 60 3.47 -21.16 4.34
C LYS A 60 4.99 -21.21 4.49
N TYR A 61 5.67 -21.97 3.63
CA TYR A 61 7.13 -22.01 3.60
C TYR A 61 7.71 -20.66 3.13
N LEU A 62 7.16 -20.05 2.08
CA LEU A 62 7.61 -18.75 1.55
C LEU A 62 7.51 -17.62 2.58
N SER A 63 6.51 -17.68 3.45
CA SER A 63 6.27 -16.71 4.54
C SER A 63 7.03 -17.03 5.84
N SER A 64 7.89 -18.06 5.84
CA SER A 64 8.78 -18.31 6.98
C SER A 64 9.84 -17.21 7.08
N GLN A 65 10.28 -16.89 8.32
CA GLN A 65 11.30 -15.84 8.52
C GLN A 65 12.58 -16.12 7.71
N GLU A 66 13.01 -17.38 7.64
CA GLU A 66 14.19 -17.78 6.86
C GLU A 66 14.04 -17.46 5.38
N VAL A 67 12.91 -17.81 4.78
CA VAL A 67 12.68 -17.60 3.33
C VAL A 67 12.45 -16.12 3.04
N LEU A 68 11.75 -15.39 3.89
CA LEU A 68 11.58 -13.95 3.78
C LEU A 68 12.94 -13.22 3.80
N ARG A 69 13.85 -13.58 4.73
CA ARG A 69 15.23 -13.04 4.74
C ARG A 69 15.98 -13.34 3.44
N LYS A 70 15.81 -14.54 2.88
CA LYS A 70 16.40 -14.91 1.59
C LYS A 70 15.85 -14.06 0.44
N PHE A 71 14.53 -13.85 0.39
CA PHE A 71 13.90 -12.99 -0.61
C PHE A 71 14.40 -11.55 -0.50
N TYR A 72 14.39 -10.99 0.71
CA TYR A 72 14.88 -9.65 0.95
C TYR A 72 16.35 -9.51 0.49
N ALA A 73 17.23 -10.39 0.96
CA ALA A 73 18.65 -10.37 0.58
C ALA A 73 18.87 -10.56 -0.92
N SER A 74 18.04 -11.35 -1.59
CA SER A 74 18.12 -11.54 -3.05
C SER A 74 17.68 -10.28 -3.80
N ALA A 75 16.55 -9.68 -3.41
CA ALA A 75 16.03 -8.47 -4.01
C ALA A 75 16.96 -7.27 -3.80
N SER A 76 17.56 -7.14 -2.61
CA SER A 76 18.55 -6.10 -2.29
C SER A 76 19.83 -6.15 -3.12
N LYS A 77 20.08 -7.21 -3.91
CA LYS A 77 21.19 -7.26 -4.88
C LYS A 77 20.90 -6.45 -6.14
N GLN A 78 19.62 -6.22 -6.44
CA GLN A 78 19.18 -5.53 -7.65
C GLN A 78 18.46 -4.21 -7.34
N ARG A 79 17.96 -4.05 -6.11
CA ARG A 79 17.21 -2.89 -5.64
C ARG A 79 17.88 -2.34 -4.39
N ASN A 80 17.54 -1.11 -4.00
CA ASN A 80 18.11 -0.48 -2.80
C ASN A 80 17.80 -1.23 -1.50
N PHE A 81 16.65 -1.90 -1.45
CA PHE A 81 16.22 -2.77 -0.36
C PHE A 81 15.26 -3.83 -0.93
N GLY A 82 15.08 -4.92 -0.20
CA GLY A 82 14.16 -5.99 -0.55
C GLY A 82 12.73 -5.71 -0.07
N GLU A 83 11.79 -6.60 -0.36
CA GLU A 83 10.41 -6.42 0.08
C GLU A 83 10.32 -6.37 1.61
N ILE A 84 9.70 -5.31 2.14
CA ILE A 84 9.50 -5.13 3.58
C ILE A 84 8.70 -6.33 4.10
N TYR A 85 9.18 -6.95 5.18
CA TYR A 85 8.60 -8.19 5.67
C TYR A 85 7.12 -8.04 6.05
N PRO A 86 6.23 -8.96 5.66
CA PRO A 86 4.81 -8.95 6.03
C PRO A 86 4.59 -9.42 7.49
N ARG A 87 5.64 -9.48 8.31
CA ARG A 87 5.67 -10.11 9.63
C ARG A 87 6.09 -9.11 10.70
N GLN A 88 5.18 -8.85 11.64
CA GLN A 88 5.42 -7.91 12.75
C GLN A 88 6.62 -8.33 13.62
N ASP A 89 6.82 -9.63 13.82
CA ASP A 89 7.94 -10.17 14.62
C ASP A 89 9.31 -9.99 13.94
N MET A 90 9.35 -9.56 12.68
CA MET A 90 10.59 -9.26 11.94
C MET A 90 10.84 -7.76 11.79
N ALA A 91 9.95 -6.88 12.31
CA ALA A 91 10.07 -5.44 12.11
C ALA A 91 11.40 -4.86 12.64
N SER A 92 11.88 -5.37 13.78
CA SER A 92 13.14 -4.92 14.39
C SER A 92 14.38 -5.23 13.53
N GLU A 93 14.29 -6.16 12.58
CA GLU A 93 15.40 -6.51 11.69
C GLU A 93 15.69 -5.41 10.65
N LEU A 94 14.71 -4.56 10.34
CA LEU A 94 14.79 -3.52 9.32
C LEU A 94 14.63 -2.10 9.89
N GLN A 95 14.56 -1.95 11.22
CA GLN A 95 14.28 -0.67 11.89
C GLN A 95 15.39 0.39 11.74
N SER A 96 16.62 -0.04 11.43
CA SER A 96 17.77 0.85 11.21
C SER A 96 17.98 1.24 9.75
N ASP A 97 17.19 0.68 8.83
CA ASP A 97 17.29 1.00 7.42
C ASP A 97 16.69 2.40 7.15
N PRO A 98 17.47 3.33 6.56
CA PRO A 98 17.04 4.73 6.37
C PRO A 98 15.90 4.89 5.36
N TYR A 99 15.66 3.89 4.52
CA TYR A 99 14.59 3.87 3.52
C TYR A 99 13.38 3.06 3.98
N VAL A 100 13.53 2.15 4.94
CA VAL A 100 12.44 1.25 5.39
C VAL A 100 11.83 1.64 6.73
N SER A 101 12.62 2.20 7.65
CA SER A 101 12.21 2.46 9.05
C SER A 101 10.91 3.25 9.21
N ALA A 102 10.70 4.29 8.39
CA ALA A 102 9.47 5.08 8.40
C ALA A 102 8.21 4.25 8.10
N TYR A 103 8.28 3.32 7.15
CA TYR A 103 7.16 2.44 6.81
C TYR A 103 6.84 1.48 7.96
N LEU A 104 7.86 0.99 8.67
CA LEU A 104 7.66 0.14 9.84
C LEU A 104 7.02 0.88 11.01
N ALA A 105 7.38 2.16 11.20
CA ALA A 105 6.78 3.01 12.21
C ALA A 105 5.32 3.35 11.88
N ASP A 106 4.99 3.49 10.59
CA ASP A 106 3.63 3.77 10.12
C ASP A 106 2.73 2.52 10.09
N ALA A 107 3.30 1.32 9.89
CA ALA A 107 2.54 0.08 9.68
C ALA A 107 1.50 -0.26 10.78
N PRO A 108 1.76 -0.07 12.09
CA PRO A 108 0.76 -0.34 13.14
C PRO A 108 -0.52 0.50 13.04
N TYR A 109 -0.43 1.66 12.38
CA TYR A 109 -1.52 2.62 12.21
C TYR A 109 -2.18 2.52 10.83
N ALA A 110 -1.71 1.60 9.99
CA ALA A 110 -2.11 1.52 8.61
C ALA A 110 -3.55 1.04 8.46
N LYS A 111 -4.28 1.77 7.61
CA LYS A 111 -5.57 1.37 7.07
C LYS A 111 -5.41 1.09 5.58
N SER A 112 -6.28 0.23 5.08
CA SER A 112 -6.46 -0.02 3.66
C SER A 112 -7.94 0.14 3.35
N TRP A 113 -8.23 0.65 2.16
CA TRP A 113 -9.58 0.74 1.65
C TRP A 113 -9.52 0.70 0.12
N TYR A 114 -10.67 0.77 -0.54
CA TYR A 114 -10.83 0.59 -1.99
C TYR A 114 -10.32 1.78 -2.81
N LEU A 115 -9.07 2.15 -2.57
CA LEU A 115 -8.30 3.14 -3.32
C LEU A 115 -6.91 2.57 -3.64
N THR A 116 -6.82 1.25 -3.80
CA THR A 116 -5.58 0.58 -4.13
C THR A 116 -5.32 0.75 -5.63
N SER A 117 -4.29 1.54 -5.96
CA SER A 117 -3.84 1.71 -7.34
C SER A 117 -3.25 0.42 -7.93
N PHE A 118 -3.29 0.27 -9.25
CA PHE A 118 -2.72 -0.87 -9.99
C PHE A 118 -3.42 -2.22 -9.75
N THR A 119 -4.66 -2.21 -9.24
CA THR A 119 -5.51 -3.41 -9.22
C THR A 119 -5.96 -3.81 -10.62
N HIS A 120 -6.09 -2.82 -11.53
CA HIS A 120 -6.58 -3.00 -12.89
C HIS A 120 -7.93 -3.74 -12.94
N ASP A 121 -8.77 -3.50 -11.94
CA ASP A 121 -10.01 -4.24 -11.74
C ASP A 121 -11.14 -3.74 -12.65
N ASN A 122 -10.98 -2.56 -13.28
CA ASN A 122 -12.04 -1.81 -13.95
C ASN A 122 -13.32 -1.76 -13.11
N GLY A 123 -13.13 -1.73 -11.79
CA GLY A 123 -14.04 -2.30 -10.84
C GLY A 123 -14.18 -1.40 -9.63
N LEU A 124 -14.14 -2.01 -8.46
CA LEU A 124 -14.38 -1.32 -7.20
C LEU A 124 -13.30 -0.27 -6.92
N ASP A 125 -12.03 -0.64 -7.01
CA ASP A 125 -10.92 0.28 -6.76
C ASP A 125 -10.82 1.35 -7.85
N ASP A 126 -10.86 0.96 -9.13
CA ASP A 126 -10.73 1.93 -10.23
C ASP A 126 -11.90 2.96 -10.24
N GLN A 127 -13.14 2.52 -9.97
CA GLN A 127 -14.29 3.43 -9.89
C GLN A 127 -14.21 4.34 -8.66
N ALA A 128 -13.83 3.80 -7.50
CA ALA A 128 -13.67 4.59 -6.28
C ALA A 128 -12.59 5.67 -6.47
N ILE A 129 -11.43 5.29 -7.02
CA ILE A 129 -10.33 6.21 -7.35
C ILE A 129 -10.84 7.33 -8.26
N SER A 130 -11.58 7.01 -9.32
CA SER A 130 -12.13 8.03 -10.23
C SER A 130 -13.07 9.02 -9.53
N TYR A 131 -13.94 8.56 -8.62
CA TYR A 131 -14.79 9.46 -7.85
C TYR A 131 -13.97 10.42 -6.97
N TYR A 132 -12.96 9.91 -6.27
CA TYR A 132 -12.08 10.73 -5.43
C TYR A 132 -11.22 11.69 -6.24
N GLU A 133 -10.68 11.25 -7.38
CA GLU A 133 -9.92 12.09 -8.32
C GLU A 133 -10.75 13.28 -8.81
N ASN A 134 -12.02 13.03 -9.19
CA ASN A 134 -12.95 14.07 -9.61
C ASN A 134 -13.21 15.09 -8.48
N ALA A 135 -13.38 14.63 -7.25
CA ALA A 135 -13.58 15.50 -6.09
C ALA A 135 -12.33 16.36 -5.81
N VAL A 136 -11.14 15.78 -5.84
CA VAL A 136 -9.87 16.52 -5.68
C VAL A 136 -9.71 17.55 -6.79
N THR A 137 -9.93 17.16 -8.05
CA THR A 137 -9.83 18.06 -9.21
C THR A 137 -10.82 19.22 -9.13
N ALA A 138 -12.05 18.97 -8.66
CA ALA A 138 -13.06 19.99 -8.42
C ALA A 138 -12.58 21.04 -7.41
N VAL A 139 -12.01 20.61 -6.28
CA VAL A 139 -11.45 21.53 -5.27
C VAL A 139 -10.29 22.34 -5.86
N LEU A 140 -9.37 21.68 -6.57
CA LEU A 140 -8.24 22.35 -7.22
C LEU A 140 -8.68 23.37 -8.29
N SER A 141 -9.87 23.16 -8.88
CA SER A 141 -10.48 24.08 -9.85
C SER A 141 -11.28 25.21 -9.19
N GLY A 142 -11.23 25.35 -7.86
CA GLY A 142 -11.84 26.46 -7.11
C GLY A 142 -13.24 26.19 -6.55
N LYS A 143 -13.76 24.95 -6.66
CA LYS A 143 -15.04 24.59 -6.01
C LYS A 143 -14.85 24.42 -4.51
N SER A 144 -15.92 24.67 -3.75
CA SER A 144 -15.92 24.39 -2.31
C SER A 144 -15.79 22.89 -2.04
N VAL A 145 -15.22 22.51 -0.89
CA VAL A 145 -15.14 21.10 -0.46
C VAL A 145 -16.53 20.46 -0.42
N ALA A 146 -17.53 21.16 0.13
CA ALA A 146 -18.90 20.67 0.22
C ALA A 146 -19.51 20.36 -1.16
N GLU A 147 -19.25 21.20 -2.17
CA GLU A 147 -19.69 20.94 -3.53
C GLU A 147 -18.93 19.75 -4.15
N ALA A 148 -17.60 19.72 -4.00
CA ALA A 148 -16.75 18.68 -4.56
C ALA A 148 -17.05 17.29 -3.99
N THR A 149 -17.39 17.19 -2.71
CA THR A 149 -17.69 15.91 -2.05
C THR A 149 -19.15 15.48 -2.20
N LYS A 150 -20.04 16.32 -2.76
CA LYS A 150 -21.47 16.01 -2.89
C LYS A 150 -21.69 14.68 -3.62
N THR A 151 -21.00 14.47 -4.74
CA THR A 151 -21.11 13.22 -5.50
C THR A 151 -20.60 12.01 -4.71
N LEU A 152 -19.52 12.17 -3.92
CA LEU A 152 -18.95 11.09 -3.12
C LEU A 152 -19.96 10.50 -2.13
N THR A 153 -20.74 11.36 -1.47
CA THR A 153 -21.72 10.95 -0.46
C THR A 153 -22.78 9.99 -0.97
N THR A 154 -23.06 10.00 -2.28
CA THR A 154 -24.01 9.09 -2.92
C THR A 154 -23.30 7.98 -3.70
N ALA A 155 -22.25 8.32 -4.44
CA ALA A 155 -21.59 7.41 -5.35
C ALA A 155 -20.82 6.29 -4.63
N ILE A 156 -20.11 6.59 -3.53
CA ILE A 156 -19.33 5.58 -2.80
C ILE A 156 -20.26 4.54 -2.14
N PRO A 157 -21.32 4.91 -1.40
CA PRO A 157 -22.26 3.91 -0.88
C PRO A 157 -22.89 3.03 -1.95
N GLN A 158 -23.29 3.62 -3.09
CA GLN A 158 -23.86 2.86 -4.21
C GLN A 158 -22.83 1.91 -4.83
N LEU A 159 -21.58 2.35 -4.97
CA LEU A 159 -20.48 1.53 -5.46
C LEU A 159 -20.23 0.35 -4.53
N LEU A 160 -20.12 0.58 -3.23
CA LEU A 160 -19.93 -0.50 -2.24
C LEU A 160 -21.10 -1.49 -2.26
N ALA A 161 -22.34 -1.00 -2.32
CA ALA A 161 -23.54 -1.84 -2.40
C ALA A 161 -23.58 -2.69 -3.68
N LYS A 162 -23.14 -2.16 -4.83
CA LYS A 162 -23.03 -2.90 -6.10
C LYS A 162 -22.12 -4.12 -5.99
N TYR A 163 -21.10 -4.07 -5.13
CA TYR A 163 -20.18 -5.19 -4.85
C TYR A 163 -20.56 -5.99 -3.59
N GLY A 164 -21.74 -5.75 -3.01
CA GLY A 164 -22.23 -6.48 -1.83
C GLY A 164 -21.50 -6.14 -0.52
N ILE A 165 -20.83 -4.98 -0.47
CA ILE A 165 -20.11 -4.52 0.73
C ILE A 165 -21.06 -3.65 1.56
N SER A 166 -21.44 -4.15 2.74
CA SER A 166 -22.20 -3.38 3.73
C SER A 166 -21.29 -2.39 4.45
N GLN A 167 -21.79 -1.17 4.68
CA GLN A 167 -21.14 -0.18 5.54
C GLN A 167 -21.45 -0.41 7.01
#